data_AF-A0A962GMV0-F1
#
_entry.id   AF-A0A962GMV0-F1
#
_cell.length_a   1.000
_cell.length_b   1.000
_cell.length_c   1.000
_cell.angle_alpha   90.00
_cell.angle_beta   90.00
_cell.angle_gamma   90.00
#
_symmetry.space_group_name_H-M   'P 1'
#
loop_
_entity.id
_entity.type
_entity.pdbx_description
1 polymer ?
#
loop_
_entity_poly.entity_id
_entity_poly.type
_entity_poly.pdbx_seq_one_letter_code
_entity_poly.pdbx_strand_id
1 'polypeptide(L)'
;MSEQTVFLVKTGLAGLEEIEVDGHLALDDYETFSSTIRRQLGADTASLFAEPIVTRSRDRESGSVAWYTSRRGQPRRLVECDSQERAAAEALLRTRLDDVAGLLDDPGIGPRLGAWLHFPSLEDVWVVGGQPVLTNWGMLPVGVARDGDQRAEHYASTM
;
A
#
# COMPACT_ATOMS: atom_id res chain seq x y z
N MET A 1 -17.74 -11.59 15.48
CA MET A 1 -17.84 -11.96 14.05
C MET A 1 -16.44 -11.95 13.51
N SER A 2 -15.91 -13.06 13.00
CA SER A 2 -14.57 -13.07 12.41
C SER A 2 -14.56 -12.17 11.18
N GLU A 3 -13.70 -11.16 11.15
CA GLU A 3 -13.48 -10.37 9.94
C GLU A 3 -12.90 -11.31 8.88
N GLN A 4 -13.64 -11.53 7.80
CA GLN A 4 -13.22 -12.41 6.73
C GLN A 4 -12.23 -11.64 5.87
N THR A 5 -10.94 -11.95 5.99
CA THR A 5 -9.87 -11.36 5.19
C THR A 5 -9.66 -12.15 3.91
N VAL A 6 -9.45 -11.45 2.79
CA VAL A 6 -9.11 -12.01 1.48
C VAL A 6 -7.61 -11.93 1.27
N PHE A 7 -6.96 -13.03 0.92
CA PHE A 7 -5.55 -13.05 0.51
C PHE A 7 -5.40 -12.46 -0.90
N LEU A 8 -4.44 -11.57 -1.08
CA LEU A 8 -4.13 -10.93 -2.36
C LEU A 8 -2.90 -11.55 -3.00
N VAL A 9 -1.75 -11.42 -2.33
CA VAL A 9 -0.45 -11.84 -2.86
C VAL A 9 0.55 -12.05 -1.74
N LYS A 10 1.57 -12.84 -2.02
CA LYS A 10 2.76 -12.96 -1.18
C LYS A 10 3.97 -12.43 -1.95
N THR A 11 4.67 -11.47 -1.36
CA THR A 11 5.84 -10.83 -1.95
C THR A 11 7.09 -11.25 -1.19
N GLY A 12 8.14 -11.70 -1.89
CA GLY A 12 9.44 -11.96 -1.28
C GLY A 12 10.19 -10.67 -1.00
N LEU A 13 10.96 -10.61 0.09
CA LEU A 13 11.73 -9.41 0.48
C LEU A 13 13.13 -9.34 -0.15
N ALA A 14 13.50 -10.33 -0.97
CA ALA A 14 14.74 -10.30 -1.73
C ALA A 14 14.77 -9.06 -2.65
N GLY A 15 15.78 -8.20 -2.49
CA GLY A 15 15.91 -6.99 -3.29
C GLY A 15 14.97 -5.84 -2.90
N LEU A 16 14.22 -5.94 -1.80
CA LEU A 16 13.34 -4.88 -1.28
C LEU A 16 13.84 -4.36 0.07
N GLU A 17 13.72 -3.05 0.29
CA GLU A 17 13.89 -2.40 1.59
C GLU A 17 12.55 -1.89 2.13
N GLU A 18 12.21 -2.26 3.36
CA GLU A 18 11.09 -1.68 4.10
C GLU A 18 11.44 -0.24 4.50
N ILE A 19 10.50 0.69 4.35
CA ILE A 19 10.70 2.10 4.68
C ILE A 19 10.58 2.27 6.20
N GLU A 20 11.52 3.01 6.78
CA GLU A 20 11.51 3.39 8.19
C GLU A 20 11.08 4.85 8.35
N VAL A 21 10.21 5.12 9.32
CA VAL A 21 9.77 6.47 9.72
C VAL A 21 9.90 6.57 11.24
N ASP A 22 10.69 7.53 11.72
CA ASP A 22 10.93 7.76 13.16
C ASP A 22 11.39 6.52 13.94
N GLY A 23 12.19 5.64 13.31
CA GLY A 23 12.70 4.42 13.94
C GLY A 23 11.75 3.22 13.87
N HIS A 24 10.61 3.35 13.19
CA HIS A 24 9.61 2.29 13.03
C HIS A 24 9.42 1.92 11.55
N LEU A 25 9.37 0.62 11.26
CA LEU A 25 9.09 0.13 9.92
C LEU A 25 7.62 0.41 9.57
N ALA A 26 7.40 1.01 8.40
CA ALA A 26 6.07 1.40 7.93
C ALA A 26 5.05 0.25 7.95
N LEU A 27 5.51 -0.99 7.65
CA LEU A 27 4.67 -2.19 7.66
C LEU A 27 4.20 -2.59 9.07
N ASP A 28 5.06 -2.43 10.09
CA ASP A 28 4.76 -2.84 11.47
C ASP A 28 3.70 -1.93 12.10
N ASP A 29 3.54 -0.72 11.57
CA ASP A 29 2.62 0.30 12.06
C ASP A 29 1.18 0.18 11.50
N TYR A 30 0.90 -0.87 10.71
CA TYR A 30 -0.36 -1.02 9.98
C TYR A 30 -1.62 -0.81 10.82
N GLU A 31 -1.78 -1.56 11.91
CA GLU A 31 -3.01 -1.57 12.69
C GLU A 31 -3.33 -0.18 13.27
N THR A 32 -2.31 0.46 13.87
CA THR A 32 -2.42 1.78 14.50
C THR A 32 -2.69 2.86 13.45
N PHE A 33 -1.97 2.82 12.32
CA PHE A 33 -2.07 3.87 11.33
C PHE A 33 -3.32 3.73 10.46
N SER A 34 -3.71 2.52 10.07
CA SER A 34 -4.98 2.25 9.38
C SER A 34 -6.18 2.70 10.21
N SER A 35 -6.15 2.48 11.53
CA SER A 35 -7.17 3.01 12.46
C SER A 35 -7.22 4.54 12.49
N THR A 36 -6.08 5.20 12.30
CA THR A 36 -5.98 6.66 12.22
C THR A 36 -6.55 7.19 10.90
N ILE A 37 -6.18 6.59 9.76
CA ILE A 37 -6.77 6.93 8.45
C ILE A 37 -8.27 6.69 8.46
N ARG A 38 -8.74 5.58 9.04
CA ARG A 38 -10.16 5.26 9.16
C ARG A 38 -10.94 6.33 9.93
N ARG A 39 -10.36 6.85 11.01
CA ARG A 39 -10.98 7.89 11.84
C ARG A 39 -11.08 9.23 11.10
N GLN A 40 -10.12 9.53 10.23
CA GLN A 40 -10.03 10.83 9.56
C GLN A 40 -10.72 10.86 8.20
N LEU A 41 -10.53 9.82 7.40
CA LEU A 41 -10.98 9.74 5.99
C LEU A 41 -12.04 8.65 5.76
N GLY A 42 -12.39 7.89 6.79
CA GLY A 42 -13.41 6.84 6.71
C GLY A 42 -12.84 5.46 6.34
N ALA A 43 -13.71 4.45 6.48
CA ALA A 43 -13.32 3.05 6.31
C ALA A 43 -12.92 2.70 4.88
N ASP A 44 -13.54 3.31 3.87
CA ASP A 44 -13.23 3.03 2.48
C ASP A 44 -11.83 3.50 2.09
N THR A 45 -11.39 4.66 2.60
CA THR A 45 -10.04 5.17 2.35
C THR A 45 -8.99 4.40 3.13
N ALA A 46 -9.27 4.01 4.37
CA ALA A 46 -8.36 3.13 5.12
C ALA A 46 -8.20 1.76 4.45
N SER A 47 -9.29 1.20 3.90
CA SER A 47 -9.28 -0.08 3.17
C SER A 47 -8.62 0.01 1.78
N LEU A 48 -8.04 1.17 1.42
CA LEU A 48 -7.15 1.29 0.28
C LEU A 48 -5.85 0.52 0.52
N PHE A 49 -5.35 0.45 1.75
CA PHE A 49 -4.08 -0.21 2.05
C PHE A 49 -4.32 -1.65 2.49
N ALA A 50 -3.68 -2.61 1.82
CA ALA A 50 -3.71 -4.00 2.25
C ALA A 50 -2.98 -4.18 3.59
N GLU A 51 -3.49 -5.09 4.42
CA GLU A 51 -2.85 -5.52 5.66
C GLU A 51 -1.61 -6.38 5.36
N PRO A 52 -0.43 -6.02 5.88
CA PRO A 52 0.78 -6.80 5.73
C PRO A 52 0.94 -7.79 6.89
N ILE A 53 1.17 -9.06 6.55
CA ILE A 53 1.65 -10.08 7.49
C ILE A 53 3.11 -10.38 7.14
N VAL A 54 4.02 -9.77 7.91
CA VAL A 54 5.46 -9.82 7.63
C VAL A 54 6.08 -11.06 8.28
N THR A 55 6.80 -11.84 7.47
CA THR A 55 7.66 -12.93 7.93
C THR A 55 9.11 -12.54 7.67
N ARG A 56 9.83 -12.16 8.73
CA ARG A 56 11.25 -11.79 8.66
C ARG A 56 12.12 -13.01 8.93
N SER A 57 13.12 -13.23 8.09
CA SER A 57 14.17 -14.24 8.28
C SER A 57 15.49 -13.55 8.67
N ARG A 58 16.44 -14.33 9.23
CA ARG A 58 17.81 -13.85 9.52
C ARG A 58 18.54 -13.44 8.24
N ASP A 59 18.31 -14.19 7.16
CA ASP A 59 18.71 -13.85 5.80
C ASP A 59 17.51 -13.21 5.09
N ARG A 60 17.62 -11.92 4.73
CA ARG A 60 16.51 -11.17 4.13
C ARG A 60 15.93 -11.82 2.88
N GLU A 61 16.74 -12.59 2.15
CA GLU A 61 16.33 -13.33 0.95
C GLU A 61 15.19 -14.31 1.19
N SER A 62 15.09 -14.86 2.42
CA SER A 62 14.04 -15.78 2.81
C SER A 62 12.82 -15.09 3.44
N GLY A 63 12.86 -13.76 3.59
CA GLY A 63 11.77 -12.95 4.14
C GLY A 63 10.63 -12.77 3.13
N SER A 64 9.41 -12.53 3.64
CA SER A 64 8.25 -12.27 2.78
C SER A 64 7.15 -11.48 3.49
N VAL A 65 6.26 -10.88 2.72
CA VAL A 65 5.03 -10.22 3.20
C VAL A 65 3.83 -10.87 2.52
N ALA A 66 2.87 -11.35 3.30
CA ALA A 66 1.58 -11.77 2.78
C ALA A 66 0.57 -10.63 2.95
N TRP A 67 -0.13 -10.28 1.87
CA TRP A 67 -1.02 -9.12 1.82
C TRP A 67 -2.48 -9.55 1.84
N TYR A 68 -3.27 -8.91 2.70
CA TYR A 68 -4.68 -9.20 2.90
C TYR A 68 -5.54 -7.95 2.80
N THR A 69 -6.83 -8.13 2.57
CA THR A 69 -7.82 -7.05 2.68
C THR A 69 -9.08 -7.52 3.38
N SER A 70 -9.75 -6.62 4.09
CA SER A 70 -11.09 -6.85 4.65
C SER A 70 -12.20 -6.68 3.61
N ARG A 71 -11.87 -6.18 2.40
CA ARG A 71 -12.84 -6.05 1.31
C ARG A 71 -13.33 -7.42 0.84
N ARG A 72 -14.60 -7.46 0.46
CA ARG A 72 -15.26 -8.67 -0.04
C ARG A 72 -15.34 -8.66 -1.56
N GLY A 73 -15.12 -9.82 -2.16
CA GLY A 73 -15.17 -10.01 -3.60
C GLY A 73 -14.01 -10.89 -4.06
N GLN A 74 -14.04 -11.30 -5.33
CA GLN A 74 -12.92 -12.00 -5.94
C GLN A 74 -11.81 -10.99 -6.23
N PRO A 75 -10.58 -11.17 -5.72
CA PRO A 75 -9.46 -10.30 -6.06
C PRO A 75 -9.00 -10.53 -7.51
N ARG A 76 -8.71 -9.43 -8.20
CA ARG A 76 -8.12 -9.38 -9.54
C ARG A 76 -7.09 -8.26 -9.59
N ARG A 77 -5.98 -8.42 -10.32
CA ARG A 77 -5.06 -7.29 -10.51
C ARG A 77 -5.69 -6.24 -11.41
N LEU A 78 -5.46 -4.96 -11.14
CA LEU A 78 -6.02 -3.87 -11.94
C LEU A 78 -5.69 -4.02 -13.44
N VAL A 79 -4.48 -4.49 -13.75
CA VAL A 79 -4.01 -4.71 -15.13
C VAL A 79 -4.69 -5.89 -15.84
N GLU A 80 -5.35 -6.78 -15.09
CA GLU A 80 -6.10 -7.93 -15.61
C GLU A 80 -7.59 -7.66 -15.75
N CYS A 81 -8.09 -6.53 -15.22
CA CYS A 81 -9.47 -6.10 -15.35
C CYS A 81 -9.81 -5.73 -16.81
N ASP A 82 -11.09 -5.88 -17.18
CA ASP A 82 -11.56 -5.30 -18.44
C ASP A 82 -11.52 -3.76 -18.40
N SER A 83 -11.67 -3.12 -19.57
CA SER A 83 -11.49 -1.67 -19.69
C SER A 83 -12.49 -0.86 -18.86
N GLN A 84 -13.71 -1.36 -18.68
CA GLN A 84 -14.75 -0.66 -17.91
C GLN A 84 -14.48 -0.78 -16.41
N GLU A 85 -14.20 -1.99 -15.93
CA GLU A 85 -13.85 -2.25 -14.53
C GLU A 85 -12.58 -1.49 -14.13
N ARG A 86 -11.55 -1.53 -14.99
CA ARG A 86 -10.29 -0.82 -14.78
C ARG A 86 -10.52 0.69 -14.67
N ALA A 87 -11.25 1.30 -15.60
CA ALA A 87 -11.50 2.74 -15.58
C ALA A 87 -12.26 3.18 -14.32
N ALA A 88 -13.23 2.38 -13.87
CA ALA A 88 -13.96 2.63 -12.63
C ALA A 88 -13.04 2.53 -11.40
N ALA A 89 -12.21 1.49 -11.32
CA ALA A 89 -11.25 1.30 -10.24
C ALA A 89 -10.18 2.40 -10.19
N GLU A 90 -9.66 2.84 -11.35
CA GLU A 90 -8.68 3.95 -11.45
C GLU A 90 -9.29 5.31 -11.04
N ALA A 91 -10.58 5.54 -11.34
CA ALA A 91 -11.28 6.75 -10.88
C ALA A 91 -11.45 6.75 -9.35
N LEU A 92 -11.83 5.60 -8.77
CA LEU A 92 -11.89 5.44 -7.32
C LEU A 92 -10.52 5.56 -6.68
N LEU A 93 -9.48 4.96 -7.28
CA LEU A 93 -8.11 5.02 -6.78
C LEU A 93 -7.63 6.48 -6.69
N ARG A 94 -7.80 7.26 -7.75
CA ARG A 94 -7.49 8.70 -7.75
C ARG A 94 -8.24 9.45 -6.66
N THR A 95 -9.55 9.24 -6.56
CA THR A 95 -10.35 9.89 -5.51
C THR A 95 -9.80 9.60 -4.11
N ARG A 96 -9.44 8.35 -3.84
CA ARG A 96 -8.89 7.95 -2.52
C ARG A 96 -7.47 8.47 -2.31
N LEU A 97 -6.64 8.50 -3.34
CA LEU A 97 -5.30 9.09 -3.26
C LEU A 97 -5.38 10.60 -3.02
N ASP A 98 -6.34 11.31 -3.63
CA ASP A 98 -6.57 12.73 -3.39
C ASP A 98 -7.05 12.99 -1.94
N ASP A 99 -7.97 12.17 -1.42
CA ASP A 99 -8.42 12.22 -0.03
C ASP A 99 -7.22 12.07 0.94
N VAL A 100 -6.33 11.12 0.63
CA VAL A 100 -5.13 10.83 1.40
C VAL A 100 -4.09 11.95 1.27
N ALA A 101 -3.87 12.48 0.07
CA ALA A 101 -2.91 13.54 -0.19
C ALA A 101 -3.21 14.79 0.64
N GLY A 102 -4.48 15.07 0.96
CA GLY A 102 -4.89 16.15 1.84
C GLY A 102 -4.34 16.07 3.28
N LEU A 103 -3.83 14.91 3.71
CA LEU A 103 -3.20 14.71 5.03
C LEU A 103 -1.67 14.72 4.99
N LEU A 104 -1.04 14.91 3.83
CA LEU A 104 0.42 14.88 3.72
C LEU A 104 1.11 16.07 4.41
N ASP A 105 0.43 17.21 4.51
CA ASP A 105 0.95 18.39 5.20
C ASP A 105 0.75 18.35 6.73
N ASP A 106 0.00 17.36 7.24
CA ASP A 106 -0.16 17.19 8.69
C ASP A 106 1.15 16.64 9.30
N PRO A 107 1.78 17.34 10.26
CA PRO A 107 3.08 16.93 10.79
C PRO A 107 3.05 15.63 11.60
N GLY A 108 1.89 15.21 12.12
CA GLY A 108 1.74 13.96 12.87
C GLY A 108 1.40 12.76 12.00
N ILE A 109 0.97 12.97 10.75
CA ILE A 109 0.47 11.91 9.85
C ILE A 109 1.32 11.83 8.57
N GLY A 110 1.65 12.98 8.00
CA GLY A 110 2.26 13.17 6.69
C GLY A 110 3.52 12.33 6.46
N PRO A 111 4.52 12.33 7.37
CA PRO A 111 5.73 11.52 7.18
C PRO A 111 5.44 10.02 7.03
N ARG A 112 4.55 9.48 7.89
CA ARG A 112 4.16 8.07 7.87
C ARG A 112 3.29 7.73 6.67
N LEU A 113 2.40 8.64 6.30
CA LEU A 113 1.56 8.49 5.12
C LEU A 113 2.38 8.50 3.83
N GLY A 114 3.36 9.38 3.73
CA GLY A 114 4.30 9.42 2.62
C GLY A 114 5.04 8.09 2.43
N ALA A 115 5.41 7.41 3.52
CA ALA A 115 5.98 6.07 3.44
C ALA A 115 5.00 5.03 2.87
N TRP A 116 3.71 5.12 3.20
CA TRP A 116 2.68 4.21 2.68
C TRP A 116 2.27 4.52 1.24
N LEU A 117 2.48 5.74 0.76
CA LEU A 117 2.23 6.09 -0.64
C LEU A 117 3.38 5.71 -1.57
N HIS A 118 4.50 5.22 -1.03
CA HIS A 118 5.53 4.58 -1.83
C HIS A 118 5.16 3.12 -2.10
N PHE A 119 4.78 2.83 -3.35
CA PHE A 119 4.62 1.48 -3.86
C PHE A 119 5.27 1.32 -5.26
N PRO A 120 5.66 0.10 -5.65
CA PRO A 120 6.54 -0.12 -6.80
C PRO A 120 5.90 0.16 -8.16
N SER A 121 4.62 -0.22 -8.36
CA SER A 121 3.98 -0.20 -9.68
C SER A 121 2.45 -0.24 -9.61
N LEU A 122 1.78 0.12 -10.70
CA LEU A 122 0.34 -0.14 -10.90
C LEU A 122 -0.01 -1.64 -10.89
N GLU A 123 0.97 -2.52 -11.09
CA GLU A 123 0.80 -3.97 -10.92
C GLU A 123 0.51 -4.39 -9.48
N ASP A 124 0.82 -3.52 -8.51
CA ASP A 124 0.57 -3.72 -7.09
C ASP A 124 -0.83 -3.27 -6.66
N VAL A 125 -1.65 -2.80 -7.61
CA VAL A 125 -3.05 -2.42 -7.39
C VAL A 125 -3.97 -3.61 -7.69
N TRP A 126 -4.74 -3.99 -6.69
CA TRP A 126 -5.79 -5.01 -6.77
C TRP A 126 -7.17 -4.37 -6.79
N VAL A 127 -8.11 -5.02 -7.46
CA VAL A 127 -9.53 -4.68 -7.45
C VAL A 127 -10.28 -5.80 -6.73
N VAL A 128 -10.99 -5.46 -5.65
CA VAL A 128 -11.77 -6.41 -4.84
C VAL A 128 -13.19 -5.86 -4.66
N GLY A 129 -14.16 -6.51 -5.31
CA GLY A 129 -15.55 -6.02 -5.31
C GLY A 129 -15.70 -4.64 -5.95
N GLY A 130 -14.89 -4.35 -6.98
CA GLY A 130 -14.87 -3.06 -7.69
C GLY A 130 -14.11 -1.95 -6.96
N GLN A 131 -13.46 -2.24 -5.83
CA GLN A 131 -12.73 -1.27 -5.03
C GLN A 131 -11.22 -1.49 -5.12
N PRO A 132 -10.40 -0.44 -5.27
CA PRO A 132 -8.95 -0.57 -5.32
C PRO A 132 -8.35 -0.89 -3.95
N VAL A 133 -7.29 -1.70 -3.96
CA VAL A 133 -6.46 -2.04 -2.80
C VAL A 133 -4.99 -2.05 -3.23
N LEU A 134 -4.16 -1.29 -2.54
CA LEU A 134 -2.71 -1.21 -2.71
C LEU A 134 -2.03 -2.32 -1.92
N THR A 135 -1.14 -3.04 -2.58
CA THR A 135 -0.18 -3.96 -1.97
C THR A 135 1.23 -3.40 -2.12
N ASN A 136 2.21 -4.02 -1.47
CA ASN A 136 3.63 -3.66 -1.58
C ASN A 136 3.98 -2.22 -1.20
N TRP A 137 3.07 -1.48 -0.56
CA TRP A 137 3.35 -0.17 0.00
C TRP A 137 4.37 -0.25 1.14
N GLY A 138 5.04 0.87 1.46
CA GLY A 138 6.01 0.90 2.55
C GLY A 138 7.28 0.10 2.26
N MET A 139 7.51 -0.29 1.00
CA MET A 139 8.69 -0.98 0.53
C MET A 139 9.20 -0.35 -0.77
N LEU A 140 10.51 -0.37 -0.97
CA LEU A 140 11.18 0.13 -2.17
C LEU A 140 12.21 -0.90 -2.67
N PRO A 141 12.53 -0.93 -3.97
CA PRO A 141 13.71 -1.64 -4.44
C PRO A 141 14.98 -1.17 -3.72
N VAL A 142 15.87 -2.12 -3.38
CA VAL A 142 17.21 -1.83 -2.86
C VAL A 142 17.93 -0.91 -3.86
N GLY A 143 18.36 0.27 -3.39
CA GLY A 143 19.01 1.29 -4.21
C GLY A 143 18.19 2.59 -4.31
N VAL A 144 16.87 2.50 -4.49
CA VAL A 144 15.96 3.67 -4.50
C VAL A 144 15.80 4.22 -3.07
N ALA A 145 15.76 3.33 -2.07
CA ALA A 145 15.67 3.71 -0.66
C ALA A 145 16.90 4.51 -0.15
N ARG A 146 18.03 4.47 -0.85
CA ARG A 146 19.30 5.10 -0.43
C ARG A 146 19.56 6.45 -1.10
N ASP A 147 18.77 6.83 -2.10
CA ASP A 147 19.02 8.03 -2.91
C ASP A 147 17.79 8.95 -2.89
N GLY A 148 17.86 10.02 -2.09
CA GLY A 148 16.75 10.94 -1.84
C GLY A 148 16.20 11.61 -3.10
N ASP A 149 17.04 11.77 -4.13
CA ASP A 149 16.69 12.43 -5.40
C ASP A 149 15.90 11.50 -6.34
N GLN A 150 16.08 10.17 -6.27
CA GLN A 150 15.27 9.21 -7.05
C GLN A 150 13.83 9.06 -6.53
N ARG A 151 13.56 9.44 -5.27
CA ARG A 151 12.20 9.39 -4.70
C ARG A 151 11.24 10.33 -5.43
N ALA A 152 11.73 11.47 -5.89
CA ALA A 152 10.96 12.42 -6.69
C ALA A 152 10.72 11.94 -8.12
N GLU A 153 11.70 11.28 -8.73
CA GLU A 153 11.60 10.72 -10.08
C GLU A 153 10.67 9.50 -10.15
N HIS A 154 10.69 8.62 -9.14
CA HIS A 154 9.76 7.48 -9.06
C HIS A 154 8.30 7.94 -8.88
N TYR A 155 8.07 8.96 -8.05
CA TYR A 155 6.75 9.58 -7.87
C TYR A 155 6.21 10.18 -9.17
N ALA A 156 7.07 10.83 -9.96
CA ALA A 156 6.70 11.38 -11.27
C ALA A 156 6.40 10.31 -12.34
N SER A 157 6.90 9.08 -12.18
CA SER A 157 6.69 7.98 -13.13
C SER A 157 5.48 7.09 -12.84
N THR A 158 4.87 7.24 -11.66
CA THR A 158 3.75 6.41 -11.18
C THR A 158 2.39 7.15 -11.22
N MET A 159 2.38 8.43 -11.61
CA MET A 159 1.17 9.24 -11.85
C MET A 159 0.76 9.30 -13.32
#